data_AF-A0A350ZXH4-F1
#
_entry.id   AF-A0A350ZXH4-F1
#
_cell.length_a   1.000
_cell.length_b   1.000
_cell.length_c   1.000
_cell.angle_alpha   90.00
_cell.angle_beta   90.00
_cell.angle_gamma   90.00
#
_symmetry.space_group_name_H-M   'P 1'
#
loop_
_entity.id
_entity.type
_entity.pdbx_description
1 polymer ?
#
loop_
_entity_poly.entity_id
_entity_poly.type
_entity_poly.pdbx_seq_one_letter_code
_entity_poly.pdbx_strand_id
1 'polypeptide(L)'
;MRRNAGFNRQLRRYYGWYTGTFALFVVLLAVGEYLGLSERVIGHVFLFVTIAVYAGIGVMSRTSDVSEYYVAGRRVPAMFNGMATAADWMSAASFIGLAGTLYFSGFEGLAFVTGWTGGFVLVALLLAPYLRKFGQYTIPDFLGARYQGNVARLVGLAAAVLASFVYLVAQIYGVGLVTSRFVSVEFEIGLFIGLAGILVCSFLGGMRAVTWTQVAQYVILIIAYLVPVVILSYKLTGIPIPQAVYGTVLQQISAQEDHLLQAPAEVEVRAMYRQRAQNYSAMLEALPESLEIERRVLIERLNDMRLNDAPAREIALTERALRDLPRSPAEAQQVWARARAEALERSKPPPRHAEAHP
;
A
#
# COMPACT_ATOMS: atom_id res chain seq x y z
N MET A 1 39.78 17.30 1.50
CA MET A 1 38.72 17.42 2.53
C MET A 1 38.01 18.79 2.59
N ARG A 2 38.69 19.95 2.47
CA ARG A 2 38.04 21.29 2.53
C ARG A 2 36.99 21.59 1.45
N ARG A 3 37.13 21.05 0.23
CA ARG A 3 36.20 21.28 -0.91
C ARG A 3 34.81 20.62 -0.72
N ASN A 4 34.72 19.54 0.07
CA ASN A 4 33.45 18.86 0.38
C ASN A 4 32.64 19.58 1.48
N ALA A 5 33.29 20.32 2.38
CA ALA A 5 32.60 21.02 3.46
C ALA A 5 31.76 22.19 2.94
N GLY A 6 32.29 22.95 1.97
CA GLY A 6 31.56 24.04 1.31
C GLY A 6 30.33 23.54 0.54
N PHE A 7 30.49 22.47 -0.24
CA PHE A 7 29.41 21.83 -0.98
C PHE A 7 28.29 21.31 -0.06
N ASN A 8 28.65 20.61 1.04
CA ASN A 8 27.68 20.14 2.03
C ASN A 8 26.95 21.29 2.75
N ARG A 9 27.66 22.38 3.08
CA ARG A 9 27.05 23.56 3.71
C ARG A 9 26.08 24.26 2.77
N GLN A 10 26.44 24.39 1.50
CA GLN A 10 25.59 24.99 0.49
C GLN A 10 24.34 24.14 0.24
N LEU A 11 24.49 22.81 0.16
CA LEU A 11 23.37 21.87 0.07
C LEU A 11 22.44 22.00 1.28
N ARG A 12 22.96 21.89 2.51
CA ARG A 12 22.15 22.07 3.73
C ARG A 12 21.37 23.39 3.73
N ARG A 13 21.97 24.47 3.21
CA ARG A 13 21.28 25.76 3.06
C ARG A 13 20.13 25.69 2.06
N TYR A 14 20.34 25.14 0.86
CA TYR A 14 19.26 24.96 -0.12
C TYR A 14 18.12 24.10 0.43
N TYR A 15 18.43 23.07 1.22
CA TYR A 15 17.41 22.23 1.85
C TYR A 15 16.68 22.88 3.01
N GLY A 16 17.38 23.66 3.84
CA GLY A 16 16.73 24.48 4.86
C GLY A 16 15.74 25.45 4.22
N TRP A 17 16.14 26.09 3.10
CA TRP A 17 15.24 26.91 2.30
C TRP A 17 14.07 26.13 1.73
N TYR A 18 14.32 24.99 1.08
CA TYR A 18 13.25 24.14 0.53
C TYR A 18 12.24 23.72 1.61
N THR A 19 12.74 23.26 2.77
CA THR A 19 11.90 22.81 3.89
C THR A 19 11.09 23.97 4.46
N GLY A 20 11.71 25.14 4.64
CA GLY A 20 11.01 26.35 5.10
C GLY A 20 9.95 26.82 4.12
N THR A 21 10.26 26.85 2.82
CA THR A 21 9.30 27.20 1.76
C THR A 21 8.17 26.19 1.67
N PHE A 22 8.44 24.90 1.81
CA PHE A 22 7.42 23.86 1.81
C PHE A 22 6.51 23.98 3.04
N ALA A 23 7.08 24.18 4.24
CA ALA A 23 6.29 24.41 5.45
C ALA A 23 5.42 25.66 5.33
N LEU A 24 5.96 26.76 4.81
CA LEU A 24 5.20 27.98 4.52
C LEU A 24 4.09 27.71 3.50
N PHE A 25 4.37 26.97 2.43
CA PHE A 25 3.38 26.59 1.42
C PHE A 25 2.22 25.79 2.03
N VAL A 26 2.52 24.80 2.89
CA VAL A 26 1.49 24.04 3.62
C VAL A 26 0.66 24.95 4.54
N VAL A 27 1.30 25.86 5.27
CA VAL A 27 0.59 26.83 6.13
C VAL A 27 -0.30 27.76 5.30
N LEU A 28 0.16 28.23 4.14
CA LEU A 28 -0.64 29.07 3.24
C LEU A 28 -1.85 28.30 2.70
N LEU A 29 -1.70 27.02 2.36
CA LEU A 29 -2.83 26.18 1.96
C LEU A 29 -3.83 25.97 3.10
N ALA A 30 -3.35 25.75 4.33
CA ALA A 30 -4.21 25.60 5.50
C ALA A 30 -4.97 26.91 5.84
N VAL A 31 -4.31 28.06 5.71
CA VAL A 31 -4.98 29.36 5.82
C VAL A 31 -6.00 29.54 4.70
N GLY A 32 -5.65 29.15 3.48
CA GLY A 32 -6.57 29.18 2.36
C GLY A 32 -7.81 28.30 2.59
N GLU A 33 -7.64 27.09 3.11
CA GLU A 33 -8.74 26.20 3.54
C GLU A 33 -9.63 26.89 4.59
N TYR A 34 -9.02 27.49 5.61
CA TYR A 34 -9.74 28.24 6.65
C TYR A 34 -10.52 29.44 6.09
N LEU A 35 -10.01 30.08 5.03
CA LEU A 35 -10.67 31.16 4.30
C LEU A 35 -11.71 30.66 3.28
N GLY A 36 -11.94 29.36 3.17
CA GLY A 36 -12.97 28.76 2.32
C GLY A 36 -12.50 28.23 0.96
N LEU A 37 -11.19 28.04 0.75
CA LEU A 37 -10.71 27.33 -0.44
C LEU A 37 -11.21 25.88 -0.42
N SER A 38 -11.82 25.45 -1.53
CA SER A 38 -12.26 24.07 -1.67
C SER A 38 -11.09 23.08 -1.67
N GLU A 39 -11.31 21.90 -1.09
CA GLU A 39 -10.37 20.77 -1.09
C GLU A 39 -9.83 20.45 -2.49
N ARG A 40 -10.71 20.54 -3.51
CA ARG A 40 -10.33 20.32 -4.92
C ARG A 40 -9.25 21.31 -5.36
N VAL A 41 -9.41 22.60 -5.10
CA VAL A 41 -8.42 23.63 -5.49
C VAL A 41 -7.09 23.38 -4.79
N ILE A 42 -7.11 23.02 -3.51
CA ILE A 42 -5.92 22.67 -2.74
C ILE A 42 -5.19 21.49 -3.39
N GLY A 43 -5.93 20.44 -3.76
CA GLY A 43 -5.40 19.26 -4.46
C GLY A 43 -4.73 19.61 -5.80
N HIS A 44 -5.36 20.47 -6.61
CA HIS A 44 -4.78 20.92 -7.88
C HIS A 44 -3.50 21.73 -7.66
N VAL A 45 -3.54 22.72 -6.77
CA VAL A 45 -2.37 23.56 -6.46
C VAL A 45 -1.21 22.69 -5.97
N PHE A 46 -1.48 21.75 -5.06
CA PHE A 46 -0.46 20.84 -4.54
C PHE A 46 0.14 19.97 -5.65
N LEU A 47 -0.68 19.38 -6.51
CA LEU A 47 -0.23 18.55 -7.64
C LEU A 47 0.66 19.35 -8.61
N PHE A 48 0.18 20.49 -9.10
CA PHE A 48 0.89 21.28 -10.11
C PHE A 48 2.18 21.88 -9.58
N VAL A 49 2.18 22.41 -8.35
CA VAL A 49 3.40 22.94 -7.72
C VAL A 49 4.44 21.82 -7.56
N THR A 50 4.02 20.63 -7.15
CA THR A 50 4.91 19.47 -6.99
C THR A 50 5.54 19.05 -8.33
N ILE A 51 4.73 18.94 -9.39
CA ILE A 51 5.22 18.62 -10.74
C ILE A 51 6.19 19.70 -11.23
N ALA A 52 5.87 20.98 -11.03
CA ALA A 52 6.72 22.10 -11.44
C ALA A 52 8.08 22.10 -10.72
N VAL A 53 8.09 21.83 -9.41
CA VAL A 53 9.33 21.70 -8.63
C VAL A 53 10.19 20.56 -9.16
N TYR A 54 9.59 19.39 -9.40
CA TYR A 54 10.35 18.24 -9.91
C TYR A 54 10.89 18.50 -11.31
N ALA A 55 10.07 19.08 -12.20
CA ALA A 55 10.48 19.45 -13.55
C ALA A 55 11.65 20.45 -13.51
N GLY A 56 11.58 21.45 -12.62
CA GLY A 56 12.66 22.39 -12.37
C GLY A 56 13.96 21.70 -11.94
N ILE A 57 13.89 20.76 -11.00
CA ILE A 57 15.05 19.97 -10.55
C ILE A 57 15.63 19.15 -11.71
N GLY A 58 14.77 18.55 -12.54
CA GLY A 58 15.16 17.78 -13.73
C GLY A 58 15.94 18.62 -14.74
N VAL A 59 15.41 19.80 -15.09
CA VAL A 59 16.06 20.74 -16.01
C VAL A 59 17.39 21.24 -15.46
N MET A 60 17.45 21.61 -14.17
CA MET A 60 18.67 22.08 -13.52
C MET A 60 19.74 20.99 -13.35
N SER A 61 19.34 19.72 -13.37
CA SER A 61 20.24 18.57 -13.21
C SER A 61 20.61 17.90 -14.54
N ARG A 62 20.25 18.51 -15.68
CA ARG A 62 20.48 17.95 -17.00
C ARG A 62 21.96 17.61 -17.24
N THR A 63 22.22 16.41 -17.72
CA THR A 63 23.58 15.93 -18.01
C THR A 63 23.59 14.94 -19.17
N SER A 64 24.66 14.94 -19.95
CA SER A 64 24.94 13.96 -21.02
C SER A 64 26.10 13.02 -20.69
N ASP A 65 26.77 13.22 -19.56
CA ASP A 65 27.87 12.35 -19.11
C ASP A 65 27.31 11.06 -18.49
N VAL A 66 27.80 9.90 -18.94
CA VAL A 66 27.33 8.57 -18.52
C VAL A 66 27.48 8.35 -17.02
N SER A 67 28.59 8.79 -16.42
CA SER A 67 28.84 8.62 -14.99
C SER A 67 27.99 9.55 -14.13
N GLU A 68 27.70 10.77 -14.61
CA GLU A 68 26.73 11.66 -13.99
C GLU A 68 25.30 11.14 -14.13
N TYR A 69 24.97 10.60 -15.29
CA TYR A 69 23.64 10.10 -15.60
C TYR A 69 23.31 8.84 -14.77
N TYR A 70 24.22 7.88 -14.66
CA TYR A 70 23.94 6.61 -13.96
C TYR A 70 24.29 6.62 -12.48
N VAL A 71 25.27 7.41 -12.01
CA VAL A 71 25.71 7.38 -10.60
C VAL A 71 25.91 8.76 -9.98
N ALA A 72 25.45 9.83 -10.63
CA ALA A 72 25.64 11.21 -10.17
C ALA A 72 27.11 11.54 -9.84
N GLY A 73 28.04 10.94 -10.61
CA GLY A 73 29.49 11.04 -10.40
C GLY A 73 29.97 10.52 -9.05
N ARG A 74 29.14 9.77 -8.31
CA ARG A 74 29.40 9.29 -6.94
C ARG A 74 29.68 10.42 -5.93
N ARG A 75 29.15 11.62 -6.20
CA ARG A 75 29.39 12.83 -5.39
C ARG A 75 28.30 13.10 -4.36
N VAL A 76 27.18 12.38 -4.42
CA VAL A 76 26.07 12.59 -3.48
C VAL A 76 26.49 12.18 -2.06
N PRO A 77 26.36 13.07 -1.06
CA PRO A 77 26.72 12.74 0.31
C PRO A 77 25.79 11.67 0.90
N ALA A 78 26.33 10.85 1.82
CA ALA A 78 25.64 9.67 2.36
C ALA A 78 24.25 9.97 2.94
N MET A 79 24.09 11.06 3.69
CA MET A 79 22.79 11.45 4.28
C MET A 79 21.73 11.70 3.19
N PHE A 80 22.09 12.34 2.08
CA PHE A 80 21.17 12.63 0.98
C PHE A 80 20.81 11.37 0.19
N ASN A 81 21.78 10.47 -0.03
CA ASN A 81 21.45 9.15 -0.58
C ASN A 81 20.52 8.38 0.35
N GLY A 82 20.75 8.41 1.66
CA GLY A 82 19.86 7.77 2.64
C GLY A 82 18.44 8.34 2.62
N MET A 83 18.29 9.67 2.55
CA MET A 83 16.98 10.32 2.40
C MET A 83 16.30 9.93 1.08
N ALA A 84 17.05 9.89 -0.03
CA ALA A 84 16.49 9.47 -1.32
C ALA A 84 16.05 8.00 -1.29
N THR A 85 16.84 7.10 -0.70
CA THR A 85 16.46 5.69 -0.52
C THR A 85 15.27 5.54 0.42
N ALA A 86 15.18 6.35 1.47
CA ALA A 86 14.02 6.34 2.37
C ALA A 86 12.74 6.83 1.68
N ALA A 87 12.81 7.87 0.85
CA ALA A 87 11.66 8.31 0.06
C ALA A 87 11.18 7.24 -0.93
N ASP A 88 12.12 6.57 -1.62
CA ASP A 88 11.79 5.44 -2.52
C ASP A 88 11.18 4.25 -1.75
N TRP A 89 11.66 4.01 -0.52
CA TRP A 89 11.08 3.01 0.38
C TRP A 89 9.65 3.37 0.83
N MET A 90 9.33 4.65 1.01
CA MET A 90 8.01 5.15 1.44
C MET A 90 6.98 5.27 0.29
N SER A 91 7.19 4.56 -0.82
CA SER A 91 6.36 4.63 -2.04
C SER A 91 4.86 4.34 -1.82
N ALA A 92 4.04 4.44 -2.88
CA ALA A 92 2.60 4.20 -2.79
C ALA A 92 2.25 2.81 -2.22
N ALA A 93 3.06 1.79 -2.53
CA ALA A 93 2.94 0.46 -1.96
C ALA A 93 3.10 0.46 -0.43
N SER A 94 4.06 1.23 0.09
CA SER A 94 4.30 1.36 1.52
C SER A 94 3.25 2.24 2.18
N PHE A 95 2.86 3.36 1.57
CA PHE A 95 1.88 4.25 2.18
C PHE A 95 0.47 3.63 2.23
N ILE A 96 -0.02 3.18 1.08
CA ILE A 96 -1.40 2.68 0.94
C ILE A 96 -1.45 1.19 1.31
N GLY A 97 -0.51 0.41 0.77
CA GLY A 97 -0.50 -1.04 0.96
C GLY A 97 -0.20 -1.43 2.40
N LEU A 98 0.82 -0.85 3.03
CA LEU A 98 1.13 -1.20 4.42
C LEU A 98 0.04 -0.74 5.39
N ALA A 99 -0.51 0.46 5.20
CA ALA A 99 -1.61 0.94 6.04
C ALA A 99 -2.82 0.00 5.95
N GLY A 100 -3.17 -0.43 4.74
CA GLY A 100 -4.24 -1.42 4.53
C GLY A 100 -3.92 -2.77 5.16
N THR A 101 -2.71 -3.30 4.94
CA THR A 101 -2.28 -4.58 5.53
C THR A 101 -2.34 -4.52 7.04
N LEU A 102 -1.76 -3.51 7.69
CA LEU A 102 -1.78 -3.36 9.15
C LEU A 102 -3.20 -3.18 9.70
N TYR A 103 -4.08 -2.49 8.95
CA TYR A 103 -5.48 -2.37 9.32
C TYR A 103 -6.22 -3.71 9.30
N PHE A 104 -5.89 -4.61 8.36
CA PHE A 104 -6.54 -5.92 8.26
C PHE A 104 -5.89 -7.01 9.12
N SER A 105 -4.56 -6.99 9.27
CA SER A 105 -3.79 -8.05 9.94
C SER A 105 -3.34 -7.70 11.36
N GLY A 106 -3.56 -6.46 11.81
CA GLY A 106 -3.21 -6.03 13.16
C GLY A 106 -1.74 -6.32 13.51
N PHE A 107 -1.53 -7.01 14.64
CA PHE A 107 -0.19 -7.34 15.14
C PHE A 107 0.65 -8.17 14.16
N GLU A 108 0.04 -9.08 13.38
CA GLU A 108 0.76 -9.91 12.41
C GLU A 108 1.45 -9.07 11.33
N GLY A 109 0.83 -7.94 10.97
CA GLY A 109 1.43 -7.01 10.01
C GLY A 109 2.75 -6.41 10.51
N LEU A 110 3.01 -6.39 11.82
CA LEU A 110 4.30 -5.95 12.37
C LEU A 110 5.43 -6.90 12.01
N ALA A 111 5.19 -8.22 11.90
CA ALA A 111 6.19 -9.17 11.43
C ALA A 111 6.61 -8.86 9.98
N PHE A 112 5.66 -8.46 9.14
CA PHE A 112 5.93 -7.99 7.79
C PHE A 112 6.79 -6.71 7.81
N VAL A 113 6.45 -5.71 8.63
CA VAL A 113 7.22 -4.46 8.76
C VAL A 113 8.65 -4.71 9.25
N THR A 114 8.80 -5.52 10.30
CA THR A 114 10.10 -5.82 10.91
C THR A 114 10.97 -6.66 9.99
N GLY A 115 10.42 -7.69 9.35
CA GLY A 115 11.13 -8.50 8.37
C GLY A 115 11.59 -7.67 7.16
N TRP A 116 10.71 -6.83 6.64
CA TRP A 116 11.04 -5.94 5.51
C TRP A 116 12.13 -4.92 5.88
N THR A 117 11.97 -4.23 7.01
CA THR A 117 12.95 -3.23 7.49
C THR A 117 14.29 -3.89 7.83
N GLY A 118 14.26 -5.05 8.50
CA GLY A 118 15.44 -5.85 8.81
C GLY A 118 16.17 -6.31 7.55
N GLY A 119 15.44 -6.72 6.52
CA GLY A 119 15.99 -7.06 5.21
C GLY A 119 16.81 -5.93 4.59
N PHE A 120 16.33 -4.68 4.69
CA PHE A 120 17.08 -3.51 4.24
C PHE A 120 18.40 -3.32 5.00
N VAL A 121 18.40 -3.53 6.31
CA VAL A 121 19.61 -3.48 7.13
C VAL A 121 20.60 -4.56 6.68
N LEU A 122 20.13 -5.79 6.44
CA LEU A 122 20.98 -6.88 5.95
C LEU A 122 21.57 -6.56 4.56
N VAL A 123 20.77 -6.03 3.63
CA VAL A 123 21.28 -5.61 2.31
C VAL A 123 22.33 -4.51 2.46
N ALA A 124 22.08 -3.51 3.32
CA ALA A 124 22.99 -2.40 3.54
C ALA A 124 24.33 -2.83 4.16
N LEU A 125 24.32 -3.80 5.08
CA LEU A 125 25.54 -4.26 5.76
C LEU A 125 26.28 -5.36 4.99
N LEU A 126 25.55 -6.30 4.38
CA LEU A 126 26.13 -7.50 3.80
C LEU A 126 26.37 -7.41 2.30
N LEU A 127 25.55 -6.65 1.56
CA LEU A 127 25.63 -6.62 0.09
C LEU A 127 26.21 -5.30 -0.44
N ALA A 128 25.75 -4.16 0.10
CA ALA A 128 26.16 -2.85 -0.39
C ALA A 128 27.69 -2.62 -0.37
N PRO A 129 28.49 -3.08 0.62
CA PRO A 129 29.94 -2.90 0.60
C PRO A 129 30.63 -3.62 -0.56
N TYR A 130 30.16 -4.82 -0.94
CA TYR A 130 30.73 -5.58 -2.04
C TYR A 130 30.38 -4.98 -3.40
N LEU A 131 29.12 -4.58 -3.58
CA LEU A 131 28.68 -3.90 -4.80
C LEU A 131 29.43 -2.57 -4.98
N ARG A 132 29.66 -1.82 -3.89
CA ARG A 132 30.43 -0.57 -3.93
C ARG A 132 31.89 -0.80 -4.32
N LYS A 133 32.51 -1.89 -3.84
CA LYS A 133 33.88 -2.27 -4.23
C LYS A 133 33.96 -2.73 -5.70
N PHE A 134 32.90 -3.36 -6.22
CA PHE A 134 32.84 -3.82 -7.61
C PHE A 134 32.80 -2.67 -8.63
N GLY A 135 32.15 -1.55 -8.29
CA GLY A 135 32.29 -0.29 -9.03
C GLY A 135 31.61 -0.23 -10.41
N GLN A 136 30.88 -1.27 -10.83
CA GLN A 136 30.04 -1.25 -12.03
C GLN A 136 28.65 -0.65 -11.75
N TYR A 137 27.85 -0.51 -12.81
CA TYR A 137 26.56 0.17 -12.79
C TYR A 137 25.37 -0.74 -12.41
N THR A 138 25.46 -2.06 -12.64
CA THR A 138 24.29 -2.96 -12.50
C THR A 138 24.59 -4.24 -11.70
N ILE A 139 23.56 -4.79 -11.04
CA ILE A 139 23.63 -6.09 -10.35
C ILE A 139 23.85 -7.27 -11.33
N PRO A 140 23.19 -7.33 -12.51
CA PRO A 140 23.48 -8.35 -13.51
C PRO A 140 24.96 -8.40 -13.92
N ASP A 141 25.63 -7.26 -14.04
CA ASP A 141 27.07 -7.21 -14.34
C ASP A 141 27.92 -7.77 -13.21
N PHE A 142 27.52 -7.52 -11.95
CA PHE A 142 28.15 -8.13 -10.78
C PHE A 142 28.03 -9.65 -10.83
N LEU A 143 26.84 -10.18 -11.15
CA LEU A 143 26.64 -11.63 -11.28
C LEU A 143 27.46 -12.22 -12.42
N GLY A 144 27.46 -11.56 -13.59
CA GLY A 144 28.26 -11.99 -14.74
C GLY A 144 29.76 -12.05 -14.44
N ALA A 145 30.29 -11.04 -13.75
CA ALA A 145 31.70 -11.02 -13.34
C ALA A 145 32.02 -12.04 -12.24
N ARG A 146 31.11 -12.23 -11.28
CA ARG A 146 31.31 -13.14 -10.14
C ARG A 146 31.31 -14.61 -10.54
N TYR A 147 30.46 -14.99 -11.50
CA TYR A 147 30.29 -16.37 -11.98
C TYR A 147 30.91 -16.62 -13.35
N GLN A 148 31.59 -15.63 -13.93
CA GLN A 148 32.29 -15.72 -15.22
C GLN A 148 31.43 -16.29 -16.36
N GLY A 149 30.16 -15.87 -16.45
CA GLY A 149 29.24 -16.43 -17.44
C GLY A 149 28.06 -15.52 -17.79
N ASN A 150 27.67 -15.53 -19.06
CA ASN A 150 26.51 -14.79 -19.56
C ASN A 150 25.19 -15.31 -19.00
N VAL A 151 25.12 -16.59 -18.60
CA VAL A 151 23.92 -17.19 -18.02
C VAL A 151 23.53 -16.48 -16.71
N ALA A 152 24.48 -16.31 -15.78
CA ALA A 152 24.23 -15.62 -14.51
C ALA A 152 23.84 -14.14 -14.72
N ARG A 153 24.45 -13.47 -15.72
CA ARG A 153 24.07 -12.10 -16.11
C ARG A 153 22.63 -12.07 -16.66
N LEU A 154 22.25 -13.00 -17.53
CA LEU A 154 20.91 -13.06 -18.12
C LEU A 154 19.83 -13.36 -17.08
N VAL A 155 20.10 -14.27 -16.15
CA VAL A 155 19.20 -14.55 -15.01
C VAL A 155 19.04 -13.31 -14.14
N GLY A 156 20.15 -12.63 -13.80
CA GLY A 156 20.12 -11.37 -13.06
C GLY A 156 19.33 -10.28 -13.77
N LEU A 157 19.50 -10.15 -15.09
CA LEU A 157 18.77 -9.20 -15.91
C LEU A 157 17.27 -9.49 -15.89
N ALA A 158 16.88 -10.76 -16.12
CA ALA A 158 15.49 -11.18 -16.10
C ALA A 158 14.84 -10.92 -14.73
N ALA A 159 15.54 -11.23 -13.64
CA ALA A 159 15.08 -10.98 -12.27
C ALA A 159 14.92 -9.47 -12.00
N ALA A 160 15.89 -8.65 -12.41
CA ALA A 160 15.83 -7.20 -12.23
C ALA A 160 14.68 -6.56 -13.03
N VAL A 161 14.48 -6.98 -14.29
CA VAL A 161 13.37 -6.52 -15.14
C VAL A 161 12.03 -6.94 -14.55
N LEU A 162 11.88 -8.21 -14.16
CA LEU A 162 10.63 -8.72 -13.59
C LEU A 162 10.26 -7.99 -12.30
N ALA A 163 11.21 -7.86 -11.37
CA ALA A 163 10.97 -7.15 -10.11
C ALA A 163 10.61 -5.67 -10.36
N SER A 164 11.33 -5.00 -11.26
CA SER A 164 11.08 -3.59 -11.61
C SER A 164 9.72 -3.43 -12.29
N PHE A 165 9.33 -4.34 -13.18
CA PHE A 165 8.06 -4.28 -13.88
C PHE A 165 6.87 -4.45 -12.94
N VAL A 166 6.89 -5.48 -12.08
CA VAL A 166 5.83 -5.71 -11.09
C VAL A 166 5.69 -4.50 -10.16
N TYR A 167 6.82 -3.95 -9.71
CA TYR A 167 6.81 -2.76 -8.87
C TYR A 167 6.26 -1.54 -9.60
N LEU A 168 6.69 -1.30 -10.85
CA LEU A 168 6.24 -0.17 -11.65
C LEU A 168 4.73 -0.20 -11.88
N VAL A 169 4.14 -1.37 -12.16
CA VAL A 169 2.68 -1.52 -12.33
C VAL A 169 1.94 -1.07 -11.06
N ALA A 170 2.40 -1.52 -9.89
CA ALA A 170 1.79 -1.13 -8.62
C ALA A 170 1.90 0.38 -8.36
N GLN A 171 3.04 1.00 -8.69
CA GLN A 171 3.22 2.45 -8.51
C GLN A 171 2.36 3.27 -9.47
N ILE A 172 2.29 2.89 -10.75
CA ILE A 172 1.46 3.57 -11.76
C ILE A 172 -0.01 3.52 -11.36
N TYR A 173 -0.48 2.36 -10.87
CA TYR A 173 -1.83 2.22 -10.34
C TYR A 173 -2.06 3.13 -9.12
N GLY A 174 -1.09 3.18 -8.19
CA GLY A 174 -1.13 4.07 -7.04
C GLY A 174 -1.25 5.55 -7.42
N VAL A 175 -0.51 6.01 -8.43
CA VAL A 175 -0.60 7.38 -8.96
C VAL A 175 -2.00 7.66 -9.52
N GLY A 176 -2.55 6.77 -10.35
CA GLY A 176 -3.91 6.92 -10.90
C GLY A 176 -4.99 6.91 -9.81
N LEU A 177 -4.84 6.07 -8.79
CA LEU A 177 -5.77 5.99 -7.67
C LEU A 177 -5.77 7.29 -6.85
N VAL A 178 -4.59 7.80 -6.47
CA VAL A 178 -4.49 9.04 -5.68
C VAL A 178 -4.99 10.24 -6.48
N THR A 179 -4.58 10.38 -7.73
CA THR A 179 -5.00 11.52 -8.57
C THR A 179 -6.50 11.53 -8.83
N SER A 180 -7.10 10.38 -9.13
CA SER A 180 -8.56 10.29 -9.33
C SER A 180 -9.37 10.58 -8.07
N ARG A 181 -8.87 10.18 -6.89
CA ARG A 181 -9.56 10.41 -5.61
C ARG A 181 -9.45 11.85 -5.12
N PHE A 182 -8.27 12.47 -5.20
CA PHE A 182 -8.03 13.77 -4.57
C PHE A 182 -8.12 14.96 -5.53
N VAL A 183 -7.88 14.76 -6.83
CA VAL A 183 -7.93 15.83 -7.84
C VAL A 183 -9.21 15.73 -8.67
N SER A 184 -10.00 14.66 -8.51
CA SER A 184 -11.24 14.40 -9.25
C SER A 184 -11.05 14.39 -10.78
N VAL A 185 -9.87 14.01 -11.24
CA VAL A 185 -9.58 13.75 -12.65
C VAL A 185 -9.85 12.29 -12.98
N GLU A 186 -10.11 12.00 -14.25
CA GLU A 186 -10.23 10.60 -14.69
C GLU A 186 -8.93 9.84 -14.43
N PHE A 187 -9.04 8.56 -14.04
CA PHE A 187 -7.90 7.72 -13.65
C PHE A 187 -6.79 7.72 -14.70
N GLU A 188 -7.16 7.55 -15.98
CA GLU A 188 -6.21 7.50 -17.09
C GLU A 188 -5.49 8.84 -17.28
N ILE A 189 -6.21 9.96 -17.20
CA ILE A 189 -5.64 11.30 -17.35
C ILE A 189 -4.65 11.58 -16.21
N GLY A 190 -5.05 11.30 -14.96
CA GLY A 190 -4.19 11.47 -13.79
C GLY A 190 -2.92 10.61 -13.87
N LEU A 191 -3.05 9.38 -14.35
CA LEU A 191 -1.93 8.48 -14.61
C LEU A 191 -0.95 9.08 -15.64
N PHE A 192 -1.44 9.50 -16.81
CA PHE A 192 -0.57 10.05 -17.86
C PHE A 192 0.13 11.34 -17.44
N ILE A 193 -0.55 12.24 -16.73
CA ILE A 193 0.05 13.47 -16.21
C ILE A 193 1.16 13.15 -15.20
N GLY A 194 0.89 12.24 -14.25
CA GLY A 194 1.88 11.83 -13.26
C GLY A 194 3.10 11.16 -13.90
N LEU A 195 2.87 10.24 -14.85
CA LEU A 195 3.93 9.54 -15.55
C LEU A 195 4.77 10.50 -16.41
N ALA A 196 4.14 11.41 -17.15
CA ALA A 196 4.83 12.42 -17.95
C ALA A 196 5.73 13.30 -17.08
N GLY A 197 5.23 13.75 -15.93
CA GLY A 197 6.02 14.52 -14.97
C GLY A 197 7.28 13.76 -14.51
N ILE A 198 7.12 12.51 -14.08
CA ILE A 198 8.24 11.66 -13.61
C ILE A 198 9.24 11.38 -14.74
N LEU A 199 8.76 11.08 -15.95
CA LEU A 199 9.60 10.79 -17.12
C LEU A 199 10.42 12.01 -17.52
N VAL A 200 9.83 13.20 -17.60
CA VAL A 200 10.56 14.43 -17.95
C VAL A 200 11.71 14.68 -16.96
N CYS A 201 11.45 14.51 -15.66
CA CYS A 201 12.45 14.77 -14.63
C CYS A 201 13.60 13.75 -14.67
N SER A 202 13.27 12.47 -14.77
CA SER A 202 14.24 11.37 -14.73
C SER A 202 15.05 11.27 -16.01
N PHE A 203 14.42 11.46 -17.18
CA PHE A 203 15.07 11.34 -18.47
C PHE A 203 16.08 12.47 -18.73
N LEU A 204 15.78 13.69 -18.30
CA LEU A 204 16.66 14.83 -18.54
C LEU A 204 17.90 14.85 -17.64
N GLY A 205 17.77 14.48 -16.36
CA GLY A 205 18.85 14.65 -15.38
C GLY A 205 19.40 13.38 -14.74
N GLY A 206 18.94 12.20 -15.17
CA GLY A 206 19.43 10.91 -14.70
C GLY A 206 19.38 10.74 -13.18
N MET A 207 20.32 9.96 -12.62
CA MET A 207 20.38 9.65 -11.19
C MET A 207 20.54 10.90 -10.33
N ARG A 208 21.19 11.96 -10.83
CA ARG A 208 21.30 13.22 -10.10
C ARG A 208 19.93 13.87 -9.90
N ALA A 209 19.13 14.02 -10.96
CA ALA A 209 17.77 14.55 -10.84
C ALA A 209 16.90 13.67 -9.92
N VAL A 210 16.95 12.35 -10.12
CA VAL A 210 16.20 11.40 -9.29
C VAL A 210 16.58 11.54 -7.82
N THR A 211 17.87 11.61 -7.50
CA THR A 211 18.30 11.73 -6.10
C THR A 211 17.81 13.03 -5.47
N TRP A 212 17.94 14.16 -6.17
CA TRP A 212 17.52 15.45 -5.62
C TRP A 212 15.99 15.58 -5.49
N THR A 213 15.22 15.01 -6.43
CA THR A 213 13.76 14.93 -6.32
C THR A 213 13.32 14.03 -5.17
N GLN A 214 13.99 12.88 -4.98
CA GLN A 214 13.70 11.95 -3.88
C GLN A 214 14.03 12.54 -2.50
N VAL A 215 15.10 13.32 -2.36
CA VAL A 215 15.33 14.04 -1.09
C VAL A 215 14.25 15.10 -0.83
N ALA A 216 13.82 15.82 -1.87
CA ALA A 216 12.74 16.77 -1.74
C ALA A 216 11.43 16.08 -1.31
N GLN A 217 11.14 14.89 -1.87
CA GLN A 217 10.02 14.02 -1.48
C GLN A 217 10.14 13.52 -0.04
N TYR A 218 11.33 13.13 0.41
CA TYR A 218 11.55 12.65 1.77
C TYR A 218 11.02 13.64 2.83
N VAL A 219 11.32 14.93 2.67
CA VAL A 219 10.85 15.97 3.59
C VAL A 219 9.32 16.06 3.61
N ILE A 220 8.70 16.04 2.43
CA ILE A 220 7.24 16.06 2.28
C ILE A 220 6.62 14.86 2.99
N LEU A 221 7.15 13.66 2.74
CA LEU A 221 6.62 12.39 3.25
C LEU A 221 6.75 12.29 4.77
N ILE A 222 7.88 12.70 5.35
CA ILE A 222 8.06 12.70 6.80
C ILE A 222 7.07 13.64 7.48
N ILE A 223 6.86 14.84 6.93
CA ILE A 223 5.86 15.78 7.46
C ILE A 223 4.46 15.18 7.32
N ALA A 224 4.13 14.63 6.14
CA ALA A 224 2.83 14.03 5.86
C ALA A 224 2.52 12.82 6.76
N TYR A 225 3.52 12.04 7.16
CA TYR A 225 3.34 10.89 8.05
C TYR A 225 3.26 11.31 9.52
N LEU A 226 4.14 12.22 9.95
CA LEU A 226 4.23 12.58 11.37
C LEU A 226 3.07 13.48 11.80
N VAL A 227 2.64 14.44 10.99
CA VAL A 227 1.62 15.42 11.40
C VAL A 227 0.30 14.75 11.83
N PRO A 228 -0.33 13.87 11.02
CA PRO A 228 -1.59 13.22 11.42
C PRO A 228 -1.42 12.36 12.67
N VAL A 229 -0.33 11.60 12.78
CA VAL A 229 -0.08 10.70 13.90
C VAL A 229 0.17 11.50 15.19
N VAL A 230 0.91 12.61 15.13
CA VAL A 230 1.15 13.51 16.26
C VAL A 230 -0.16 14.17 16.72
N ILE A 231 -0.98 14.66 15.79
CA ILE A 231 -2.30 15.24 16.11
C ILE A 231 -3.20 14.19 16.78
N LEU A 232 -3.23 12.97 16.24
CA LEU A 232 -4.03 11.88 16.80
C LEU A 232 -3.56 11.50 18.20
N SER A 233 -2.24 11.35 18.38
CA SER A 233 -1.61 11.08 19.68
C SER A 233 -2.00 12.14 20.72
N TYR A 234 -1.92 13.42 20.34
CA TYR A 234 -2.30 14.51 21.23
C TYR A 234 -3.80 14.47 21.57
N LYS A 235 -4.67 14.24 20.60
CA LYS A 235 -6.14 14.15 20.82
C LYS A 235 -6.54 12.99 21.73
N LEU A 236 -5.87 11.85 21.63
CA LEU A 236 -6.21 10.63 22.39
C LEU A 236 -5.54 10.58 23.77
N THR A 237 -4.33 11.11 23.89
CA THR A 237 -3.49 10.90 25.09
C THR A 237 -3.00 12.18 25.75
N GLY A 238 -3.19 13.34 25.11
CA GLY A 238 -2.60 14.62 25.54
C GLY A 238 -1.10 14.76 25.27
N ILE A 239 -0.42 13.71 24.78
CA ILE A 239 1.02 13.69 24.53
C ILE A 239 1.28 13.72 23.01
N PRO A 240 2.05 14.69 22.48
CA PRO A 240 2.31 14.82 21.04
C PRO A 240 3.46 13.93 20.55
N ILE A 241 3.78 12.85 21.27
CA ILE A 241 4.86 11.91 20.95
C ILE A 241 4.25 10.51 20.79
N PRO A 242 3.78 10.15 19.59
CA PRO A 242 3.09 8.87 19.35
C PRO A 242 3.89 7.66 19.80
N GLN A 243 5.21 7.70 19.61
CA GLN A 243 6.12 6.61 19.94
C GLN A 243 6.17 6.31 21.43
N ALA A 244 5.91 7.31 22.29
CA ALA A 244 5.92 7.16 23.74
C ALA A 244 4.61 6.59 24.28
N VAL A 245 3.52 6.65 23.52
CA VAL A 245 2.16 6.31 23.99
C VAL A 245 1.56 5.08 23.32
N TYR A 246 2.29 4.39 22.45
CA TYR A 246 1.79 3.20 21.76
C TYR A 246 1.21 2.15 22.72
N GLY A 247 1.85 1.91 23.87
CA GLY A 247 1.35 0.95 24.85
C GLY A 247 -0.02 1.33 25.40
N THR A 248 -0.23 2.60 25.74
CA THR A 248 -1.51 3.12 26.24
C THR A 248 -2.60 3.05 25.17
N VAL A 249 -2.28 3.45 23.93
CA VAL A 249 -3.24 3.40 22.82
C VAL A 249 -3.61 1.94 22.50
N LEU A 250 -2.66 1.02 22.54
CA LEU A 250 -2.92 -0.40 22.30
C LEU A 250 -3.87 -0.98 23.36
N GLN A 251 -3.70 -0.61 24.63
CA GLN A 251 -4.63 -1.00 25.70
C GLN A 251 -6.04 -0.44 25.48
N GLN A 252 -6.16 0.80 25.03
CA GLN A 252 -7.45 1.41 24.68
C GLN A 252 -8.14 0.67 23.52
N ILE A 253 -7.36 0.29 22.49
CA ILE A 253 -7.86 -0.52 21.37
C ILE A 253 -8.37 -1.86 21.88
N SER A 254 -7.59 -2.58 22.69
CA SER A 254 -8.00 -3.89 23.24
C SER A 254 -9.28 -3.81 24.07
N ALA A 255 -9.43 -2.78 24.90
CA ALA A 255 -10.65 -2.58 25.68
C ALA A 255 -11.87 -2.30 24.78
N GLN A 256 -11.67 -1.54 23.70
CA GLN A 256 -12.73 -1.27 22.74
C GLN A 256 -13.09 -2.52 21.91
N GLU A 257 -12.10 -3.32 21.53
CA GLU A 257 -12.31 -4.62 20.90
C GLU A 257 -13.11 -5.56 21.81
N ASP A 258 -12.79 -5.63 23.11
CA ASP A 258 -13.55 -6.43 24.07
C ASP A 258 -15.03 -6.04 24.08
N HIS A 259 -15.33 -4.74 24.10
CA HIS A 259 -16.70 -4.25 24.05
C HIS A 259 -17.41 -4.62 22.73
N LEU A 260 -16.74 -4.44 21.59
CA LEU A 260 -17.30 -4.75 20.27
C LEU A 260 -17.52 -6.26 20.08
N LEU A 261 -16.57 -7.08 20.52
CA LEU A 261 -16.63 -8.55 20.42
C LEU A 261 -17.70 -9.15 21.34
N GLN A 262 -18.12 -8.43 22.38
CA GLN A 262 -19.19 -8.86 23.28
C GLN A 262 -20.54 -8.22 22.95
N ALA A 263 -20.59 -7.29 21.99
CA ALA A 263 -21.82 -6.63 21.59
C ALA A 263 -22.88 -7.68 21.16
N PRO A 264 -24.14 -7.56 21.61
CA PRO A 264 -25.18 -8.56 21.30
C PRO A 264 -25.34 -8.83 19.80
N ALA A 265 -25.27 -7.79 18.97
CA ALA A 265 -25.33 -7.90 17.52
C ALA A 265 -24.19 -8.74 16.93
N GLU A 266 -22.96 -8.58 17.45
CA GLU A 266 -21.80 -9.36 16.99
C GLU A 266 -21.88 -10.83 17.43
N VAL A 267 -22.38 -11.07 18.64
CA VAL A 267 -22.67 -12.43 19.13
C VAL A 267 -23.75 -13.11 18.27
N GLU A 268 -24.82 -12.38 17.93
CA GLU A 268 -25.92 -12.87 17.11
C GLU A 268 -25.47 -13.23 15.70
N VAL A 269 -24.70 -12.36 15.03
CA VAL A 269 -24.16 -12.63 13.69
C VAL A 269 -23.28 -13.89 13.68
N ARG A 270 -22.40 -14.05 14.67
CA ARG A 270 -21.57 -15.25 14.81
C ARG A 270 -22.41 -16.51 15.07
N ALA A 271 -23.48 -16.40 15.85
CA ALA A 271 -24.42 -17.50 16.06
C ALA A 271 -25.13 -17.90 14.76
N MET A 272 -25.55 -16.94 13.94
CA MET A 272 -26.14 -17.20 12.62
C MET A 272 -25.16 -17.93 11.68
N TYR A 273 -23.88 -17.52 11.66
CA TYR A 273 -22.85 -18.21 10.89
C TYR A 273 -22.59 -19.63 11.39
N ARG A 274 -22.59 -19.84 12.72
CA ARG A 274 -22.48 -21.17 13.33
C ARG A 274 -23.64 -22.07 12.93
N GLN A 275 -24.86 -21.56 12.97
CA GLN A 275 -26.05 -22.28 12.53
C GLN A 275 -25.98 -22.60 11.03
N ARG A 276 -25.54 -21.67 10.19
CA ARG A 276 -25.31 -21.93 8.76
C ARG A 276 -24.29 -23.04 8.52
N ALA A 277 -23.21 -23.08 9.28
CA ALA A 277 -22.22 -24.16 9.19
C ALA A 277 -22.80 -25.52 9.63
N GLN A 278 -23.66 -25.55 10.65
CA GLN A 278 -24.37 -26.75 11.09
C GLN A 278 -25.34 -27.25 10.02
N ASN A 279 -26.09 -26.34 9.39
CA ASN A 279 -26.99 -26.68 8.28
C ASN A 279 -26.23 -27.32 7.12
N TYR A 280 -25.10 -26.75 6.69
CA TYR A 280 -24.27 -27.38 5.66
C TYR A 280 -23.71 -28.73 6.10
N SER A 281 -23.40 -28.91 7.38
CA SER A 281 -22.94 -30.20 7.91
C SER A 281 -24.04 -31.27 7.78
N ALA A 282 -25.27 -30.95 8.18
CA ALA A 282 -26.42 -31.84 8.03
C ALA A 282 -26.72 -32.15 6.55
N MET A 283 -26.63 -31.15 5.66
CA MET A 283 -26.82 -31.36 4.22
C MET A 283 -25.74 -32.29 3.64
N LEU A 284 -24.48 -32.13 4.06
CA LEU A 284 -23.37 -32.98 3.62
C LEU A 284 -23.53 -34.44 4.11
N GLU A 285 -23.98 -34.64 5.34
CA GLU A 285 -24.23 -35.96 5.92
C GLU A 285 -25.40 -36.69 5.24
N ALA A 286 -26.43 -35.94 4.82
CA ALA A 286 -27.61 -36.47 4.16
C ALA A 286 -27.51 -36.52 2.61
N LEU A 287 -26.32 -36.38 2.04
CA LEU A 287 -26.14 -36.55 0.59
C LEU A 287 -26.37 -38.02 0.18
N PRO A 288 -27.08 -38.29 -0.94
CA PRO A 288 -27.53 -37.35 -1.97
C PRO A 288 -28.92 -36.74 -1.74
N GLU A 289 -29.68 -37.22 -0.76
CA GLU A 289 -31.09 -36.88 -0.54
C GLU A 289 -31.30 -35.39 -0.26
N SER A 290 -30.39 -34.78 0.50
CA SER A 290 -30.39 -33.34 0.80
C SER A 290 -30.35 -32.45 -0.44
N LEU A 291 -29.69 -32.86 -1.52
CA LEU A 291 -29.62 -32.10 -2.77
C LEU A 291 -30.96 -32.09 -3.51
N GLU A 292 -31.64 -33.23 -3.53
CA GLU A 292 -32.95 -33.36 -4.15
C GLU A 292 -34.02 -32.62 -3.33
N ILE A 293 -33.93 -32.66 -2.00
CA ILE A 293 -34.78 -31.87 -1.10
C ILE A 293 -34.58 -30.37 -1.37
N GLU A 294 -33.34 -29.88 -1.38
CA GLU A 294 -33.05 -28.46 -1.62
C GLU A 294 -33.55 -28.00 -3.00
N ARG A 295 -33.35 -28.83 -4.03
CA ARG A 295 -33.87 -28.57 -5.37
C ARG A 295 -35.39 -28.43 -5.37
N ARG A 296 -36.09 -29.34 -4.69
CA ARG A 296 -37.55 -29.32 -4.59
C ARG A 296 -38.05 -28.08 -3.86
N VAL A 297 -37.44 -27.74 -2.72
CA VAL A 297 -37.78 -26.56 -1.93
C VAL A 297 -37.63 -25.28 -2.75
N LEU A 298 -36.56 -25.14 -3.53
CA LEU A 298 -36.36 -23.96 -4.38
C LEU A 298 -37.39 -23.88 -5.52
N ILE A 299 -37.79 -25.01 -6.10
CA ILE A 299 -38.83 -25.07 -7.15
C ILE A 299 -40.20 -24.71 -6.57
N GLU A 300 -40.58 -25.29 -5.43
CA GLU A 300 -41.84 -24.99 -4.74
C GLU A 300 -41.91 -23.51 -4.35
N ARG A 301 -40.84 -22.98 -3.73
CA ARG A 301 -40.74 -21.58 -3.38
C ARG A 301 -40.86 -20.66 -4.60
N LEU A 302 -40.23 -21.00 -5.72
CA LEU A 302 -40.33 -20.22 -6.95
C LEU A 302 -41.75 -20.22 -7.51
N ASN A 303 -42.43 -21.36 -7.48
CA ASN A 303 -43.82 -21.48 -7.93
C ASN A 303 -44.75 -20.66 -7.04
N ASP A 304 -44.61 -20.76 -5.71
CA ASP A 304 -45.40 -19.97 -4.75
C ASP A 304 -45.19 -18.47 -4.93
N MET A 305 -43.95 -18.03 -5.15
CA MET A 305 -43.65 -16.62 -5.39
C MET A 305 -44.27 -16.09 -6.68
N ARG A 306 -44.35 -16.92 -7.73
CA ARG A 306 -45.01 -16.56 -8.99
C ARG A 306 -46.53 -16.55 -8.88
N LEU A 307 -47.11 -17.42 -8.07
CA LEU A 307 -48.56 -17.49 -7.83
C LEU A 307 -49.07 -16.34 -6.96
N ASN A 308 -48.24 -15.84 -6.04
CA ASN A 308 -48.60 -14.78 -5.10
C ASN A 308 -48.09 -13.38 -5.52
N ASP A 309 -47.73 -13.19 -6.80
CA ASP A 309 -47.19 -11.92 -7.34
C ASP A 309 -46.07 -11.29 -6.49
N ALA A 310 -45.12 -12.13 -6.03
CA ALA A 310 -43.97 -11.65 -5.27
C ALA A 310 -43.11 -10.67 -6.10
N PRO A 311 -42.35 -9.76 -5.45
CA PRO A 311 -41.54 -8.80 -6.16
C PRO A 311 -40.58 -9.47 -7.16
N ALA A 312 -40.50 -8.93 -8.38
CA ALA A 312 -39.68 -9.49 -9.46
C ALA A 312 -38.20 -9.71 -9.07
N ARG A 313 -37.67 -8.87 -8.17
CA ARG A 313 -36.32 -9.03 -7.60
C ARG A 313 -36.16 -10.34 -6.83
N GLU A 314 -37.14 -10.70 -6.01
CA GLU A 314 -37.06 -11.91 -5.18
C GLU A 314 -37.20 -13.17 -6.04
N ILE A 315 -38.09 -13.14 -7.03
CA ILE A 315 -38.23 -14.21 -8.03
C ILE A 315 -36.89 -14.43 -8.75
N ALA A 316 -36.26 -13.36 -9.23
CA ALA A 316 -34.96 -13.45 -9.92
C ALA A 316 -33.84 -14.01 -9.03
N LEU A 317 -33.84 -13.69 -7.72
CA LEU A 317 -32.87 -14.22 -6.77
C LEU A 317 -33.08 -15.72 -6.53
N THR A 318 -34.32 -16.18 -6.37
CA THR A 318 -34.63 -17.61 -6.20
C THR A 318 -34.33 -18.41 -7.47
N GLU A 319 -34.65 -17.87 -8.66
CA GLU A 319 -34.28 -18.48 -9.94
C GLU A 319 -32.77 -18.64 -10.09
N ARG A 320 -32.01 -17.62 -9.66
CA ARG A 320 -30.55 -17.68 -9.65
C ARG A 320 -30.04 -18.74 -8.67
N ALA A 321 -30.59 -18.80 -7.45
CA ALA A 321 -30.22 -19.82 -6.47
C ALA A 321 -30.47 -21.25 -6.99
N LEU A 322 -31.60 -21.49 -7.66
CA LEU A 322 -31.89 -22.78 -8.29
C LEU A 322 -30.92 -23.11 -9.43
N ARG A 323 -30.54 -22.11 -10.23
CA ARG A 323 -29.58 -22.26 -11.33
C ARG A 323 -28.16 -22.55 -10.84
N ASP A 324 -27.77 -21.91 -9.75
CA ASP A 324 -26.45 -22.03 -9.13
C ASP A 324 -26.35 -23.26 -8.20
N LEU A 325 -27.46 -24.01 -8.01
CA LEU A 325 -27.47 -25.24 -7.23
C LEU A 325 -26.58 -26.31 -7.90
N PRO A 326 -25.75 -27.05 -7.13
CA PRO A 326 -24.91 -28.12 -7.66
C PRO A 326 -25.69 -29.15 -8.48
N ARG A 327 -25.09 -29.64 -9.56
CA ARG A 327 -25.73 -30.58 -10.50
C ARG A 327 -25.58 -32.03 -10.08
N SER A 328 -24.55 -32.33 -9.30
CA SER A 328 -24.25 -33.69 -8.82
C SER A 328 -23.96 -33.71 -7.32
N PRO A 329 -24.16 -34.85 -6.64
CA PRO A 329 -23.77 -35.00 -5.23
C PRO A 329 -22.29 -34.73 -4.97
N ALA A 330 -21.40 -35.09 -5.91
CA ALA A 330 -19.96 -34.84 -5.78
C ALA A 330 -19.62 -33.35 -5.84
N GLU A 331 -20.29 -32.59 -6.73
CA GLU A 331 -20.16 -31.14 -6.80
C GLU A 331 -20.76 -30.48 -5.55
N ALA A 332 -21.92 -30.96 -5.08
CA ALA A 332 -22.56 -30.49 -3.86
C ALA A 332 -21.64 -30.67 -2.64
N GLN A 333 -20.96 -31.82 -2.54
CA GLN A 333 -19.99 -32.08 -1.48
C GLN A 333 -18.88 -31.03 -1.47
N GLN A 334 -18.29 -30.69 -2.63
CA GLN A 334 -17.22 -29.69 -2.70
C GLN A 334 -17.72 -28.28 -2.37
N VAL A 335 -18.85 -27.87 -2.94
CA VAL A 335 -19.41 -26.52 -2.77
C VAL A 335 -19.87 -26.30 -1.33
N TRP A 336 -20.64 -27.23 -0.77
CA TRP A 336 -21.14 -27.10 0.60
C TRP A 336 -20.03 -27.31 1.64
N ALA A 337 -19.00 -28.13 1.37
CA ALA A 337 -17.85 -28.22 2.27
C ALA A 337 -17.08 -26.89 2.34
N ARG A 338 -16.87 -26.21 1.20
CA ARG A 338 -16.26 -24.87 1.18
C ARG A 338 -17.14 -23.85 1.91
N ALA A 339 -18.45 -23.83 1.64
CA ALA A 339 -19.38 -22.92 2.28
C ALA A 339 -19.47 -23.15 3.80
N ARG A 340 -19.44 -24.42 4.24
CA ARG A 340 -19.34 -24.80 5.65
C ARG A 340 -18.07 -24.26 6.29
N ALA A 341 -16.92 -24.46 5.65
CA ALA A 341 -15.63 -23.98 6.16
C ALA A 341 -15.64 -22.45 6.30
N GLU A 342 -16.09 -21.71 5.29
CA GLU A 342 -16.21 -20.25 5.34
C GLU A 342 -17.16 -19.78 6.44
N ALA A 343 -18.33 -20.40 6.58
CA ALA A 343 -19.30 -20.07 7.62
C ALA A 343 -18.73 -20.36 9.03
N LEU A 344 -17.97 -21.46 9.17
CA LEU A 344 -17.33 -21.80 10.44
C LEU A 344 -16.26 -20.77 10.82
N GLU A 345 -15.42 -20.34 9.87
CA GLU A 345 -14.43 -19.28 10.11
C GLU A 345 -15.10 -17.97 10.53
N ARG A 346 -16.17 -17.55 9.83
CA ARG A 346 -16.92 -16.33 10.19
C ARG A 346 -17.69 -16.43 11.51
N SER A 347 -17.89 -17.63 12.04
CA SER A 347 -18.54 -17.84 13.34
C SER A 347 -17.58 -17.65 14.53
N LYS A 348 -16.27 -17.63 14.27
CA LYS A 348 -15.25 -17.38 15.29
C LYS A 348 -15.14 -15.87 15.54
N PRO A 349 -14.75 -15.43 16.75
CA PRO A 349 -14.35 -14.04 16.95
C PRO A 349 -13.18 -13.70 16.00
N PRO A 350 -13.15 -12.50 15.40
CA PRO A 350 -11.99 -12.06 14.65
C PRO A 350 -10.77 -11.94 15.58
N PRO A 351 -9.54 -12.11 15.04
CA PRO A 351 -8.32 -11.93 15.80
C PRO A 351 -8.22 -10.49 16.32
N ARG A 352 -7.65 -10.32 17.51
CA ARG A 352 -7.46 -9.00 18.10
C ARG A 352 -6.24 -8.30 17.51
N HIS A 353 -6.31 -6.98 17.35
CA HIS A 353 -5.20 -6.21 16.81
C HIS A 353 -3.96 -6.19 17.71
N ALA A 354 -4.14 -6.44 19.01
CA ALA A 354 -3.07 -6.43 20.01
C ALA A 354 -2.54 -7.83 20.38
N GLU A 355 -3.18 -8.90 19.89
CA GLU A 355 -2.80 -10.26 20.24
C GLU A 355 -1.55 -10.68 19.47
N ALA A 356 -0.47 -10.98 20.20
CA ALA A 356 0.72 -11.55 19.61
C ALA A 356 0.44 -13.01 19.20
N HIS A 357 0.86 -13.38 17.99
CA HIS A 357 0.77 -14.77 17.55
C HIS A 357 1.70 -15.66 18.42
N PRO A 358 1.26 -16.87 18.83
CA PRO A 358 2.12 -17.84 19.53
C PRO A 358 3.33 -18.28 18.71
#